data_AF-A0A7K0X563-F1
#
_entry.id   AF-A0A7K0X563-F1
#
_cell.length_a   1.000
_cell.length_b   1.000
_cell.length_c   1.000
_cell.angle_alpha   90.00
_cell.angle_beta   90.00
_cell.angle_gamma   90.00
#
_symmetry.space_group_name_H-M   'P 1'
#
loop_
_entity.id
_entity.type
_entity.pdbx_description
1 polymer ?
#
loop_
_entity_poly.entity_id
_entity_poly.type
_entity_poly.pdbx_seq_one_letter_code
_entity_poly.pdbx_strand_id
1 'polypeptide(L)'
;MLLCVGRHGVGAATLRVATTRARRTGGVLRLLHVAETTTPMGLEEAQQCLDPVAEAARSLGGGAVRVEPVLAFGEVLDHVWGAAATAALVVLERPAVVRLGGLRRRTSLTTALVEHLEAPVVVVPGLWPTARVAADGLPPVWHGGREPRTVGVLLDEPAECRQVVGAGLESAAALGGAVELLRGWEVGRAGVVAASRGSSLLVVGRGGRAGGLSVSGRVALHESVCPVLVVPVPPAEEDLATVLPFRRAR
;
A
#
# COMPACT_ATOMS: atom_id res chain seq x y z
N MET A 1 2.79 12.80 -3.10
CA MET A 1 2.36 11.38 -3.16
C MET A 1 2.58 10.85 -4.55
N LEU A 2 2.95 9.58 -4.68
CA LEU A 2 3.09 8.91 -5.98
C LEU A 2 2.01 7.84 -6.11
N LEU A 3 1.30 7.80 -7.24
CA LEU A 3 0.42 6.72 -7.64
C LEU A 3 0.93 6.15 -8.97
N CYS A 4 1.29 4.88 -8.98
CA CYS A 4 1.70 4.19 -10.21
C CYS A 4 0.47 3.76 -11.01
N VAL A 5 0.41 4.16 -12.28
CA VAL A 5 -0.69 3.91 -13.21
C VAL A 5 -0.26 2.84 -14.20
N GLY A 6 -0.93 1.70 -14.19
CA GLY A 6 -0.66 0.62 -15.14
C GLY A 6 -1.21 0.93 -16.53
N ARG A 7 -0.88 0.07 -17.51
CA ARG A 7 -1.42 0.13 -18.88
C ARG A 7 -2.94 0.00 -19.00
N HIS A 8 -3.61 -0.34 -17.90
CA HIS A 8 -5.07 -0.49 -17.83
C HIS A 8 -5.69 0.59 -16.94
N GLY A 9 -4.94 1.66 -16.65
CA GLY A 9 -5.31 2.68 -15.68
C GLY A 9 -5.12 2.22 -14.24
N VAL A 10 -5.99 2.70 -13.36
CA VAL A 10 -6.07 2.33 -11.94
C VAL A 10 -7.52 2.10 -11.56
N GLY A 11 -7.77 1.16 -10.65
CA GLY A 11 -9.08 0.95 -10.08
C GLY A 11 -9.57 2.15 -9.27
N ALA A 12 -10.89 2.35 -9.26
CA ALA A 12 -11.52 3.46 -8.55
C ALA A 12 -11.18 3.50 -7.05
N ALA A 13 -11.01 2.33 -6.42
CA ALA A 13 -10.61 2.23 -5.01
C ALA A 13 -9.20 2.77 -4.79
N THR A 14 -8.24 2.38 -5.62
CA THR A 14 -6.85 2.85 -5.59
C THR A 14 -6.77 4.37 -5.75
N LEU A 15 -7.48 4.90 -6.76
CA LEU A 15 -7.54 6.34 -7.01
C LEU A 15 -8.14 7.11 -5.83
N ARG A 16 -9.21 6.58 -5.22
CA ARG A 16 -9.86 7.19 -4.05
C ARG A 16 -8.94 7.20 -2.84
N VAL A 17 -8.22 6.10 -2.57
CA VAL A 17 -7.24 6.03 -1.48
C VAL A 17 -6.13 7.06 -1.69
N ALA A 18 -5.53 7.09 -2.88
CA ALA A 18 -4.46 8.04 -3.20
C ALA A 18 -4.93 9.50 -3.09
N THR A 19 -6.08 9.83 -3.66
CA THR A 19 -6.62 11.19 -3.63
C THR A 19 -7.00 11.62 -2.21
N THR A 20 -7.65 10.75 -1.44
CA THR A 20 -8.03 11.03 -0.04
C THR A 20 -6.80 11.27 0.82
N ARG A 21 -5.77 10.44 0.66
CA ARG A 21 -4.49 10.62 1.38
C ARG A 21 -3.81 11.92 0.95
N ALA A 22 -3.74 12.22 -0.35
CA ALA A 22 -3.13 13.45 -0.87
C ALA A 22 -3.85 14.72 -0.35
N ARG A 23 -5.19 14.69 -0.24
CA ARG A 23 -5.98 15.77 0.38
C ARG A 23 -5.57 16.03 1.83
N ARG A 24 -5.32 14.96 2.60
CA ARG A 24 -4.96 15.07 4.02
C ARG A 24 -3.54 15.60 4.24
N THR A 25 -2.62 15.30 3.33
CA THR A 25 -1.19 15.65 3.47
C THR A 25 -0.77 16.88 2.68
N GLY A 26 -1.70 17.70 2.17
CA GLY A 26 -1.34 18.98 1.56
C GLY A 26 -0.97 18.93 0.07
N GLY A 27 -1.58 18.05 -0.72
CA GLY A 27 -2.09 18.51 -2.02
C GLY A 27 -1.20 18.34 -3.25
N VAL A 28 -0.32 17.34 -3.33
CA VAL A 28 0.23 16.88 -4.63
C VAL A 28 0.12 15.37 -4.79
N LEU A 29 -0.61 14.96 -5.83
CA LEU A 29 -0.70 13.59 -6.31
C LEU A 29 -0.04 13.48 -7.68
N ARG A 30 1.14 12.86 -7.74
CA ARG A 30 1.82 12.51 -8.99
C ARG A 30 1.28 11.18 -9.50
N LEU A 31 0.82 11.16 -10.74
CA LEU A 31 0.33 9.98 -11.43
C LEU A 31 1.42 9.55 -12.42
N LEU A 32 2.15 8.48 -12.11
CA LEU A 32 3.25 8.00 -12.94
C LEU A 32 2.79 6.84 -13.81
N HIS A 33 2.87 7.01 -15.12
CA HIS A 33 2.81 5.91 -16.09
C HIS A 33 4.19 5.75 -16.75
N VAL A 34 4.66 4.52 -16.87
CA VAL A 34 5.92 4.20 -17.56
C VAL A 34 5.59 3.36 -18.79
N ALA A 35 5.85 3.90 -19.96
CA ALA A 35 5.65 3.22 -21.24
C ALA A 35 6.94 2.53 -21.70
N GLU A 36 6.80 1.35 -22.32
CA GLU A 36 7.95 0.57 -22.80
C GLU A 36 8.56 1.13 -24.10
N THR A 37 7.80 1.92 -24.87
CA THR A 37 8.27 2.47 -26.15
C THR A 37 7.92 3.95 -26.31
N THR A 38 8.77 4.69 -27.01
CA THR A 38 8.57 6.10 -27.39
C THR A 38 7.91 6.27 -28.76
N THR A 39 7.32 5.20 -29.31
CA THR A 39 6.65 5.25 -30.61
C THR A 39 5.41 6.16 -30.51
N PRO A 40 4.99 6.83 -31.61
CA PRO A 40 3.79 7.66 -31.59
C PRO A 40 2.54 6.92 -31.08
N MET A 41 2.38 5.66 -31.48
CA MET A 41 1.30 4.79 -31.01
C MET A 41 1.41 4.49 -29.51
N GLY A 42 2.61 4.18 -29.01
CA GLY A 42 2.84 3.95 -27.58
C GLY A 42 2.62 5.20 -26.72
N LEU A 43 2.96 6.38 -27.23
CA LEU A 43 2.67 7.67 -26.58
C LEU A 43 1.16 7.90 -26.49
N GLU A 44 0.42 7.64 -27.56
CA GLU A 44 -1.03 7.81 -27.60
C GLU A 44 -1.72 6.84 -26.63
N GLU A 45 -1.34 5.55 -26.62
CA GLU A 45 -1.85 4.56 -25.68
C GLU A 45 -1.57 4.94 -24.22
N ALA A 46 -0.36 5.41 -23.92
CA ALA A 46 0.02 5.87 -22.60
C ALA A 46 -0.82 7.08 -22.14
N GLN A 47 -1.04 8.04 -23.05
CA GLN A 47 -1.83 9.23 -22.77
C GLN A 47 -3.31 8.88 -22.55
N GLN A 48 -3.87 7.99 -23.38
CA GLN A 48 -5.23 7.46 -23.23
C GLN A 48 -5.43 6.72 -21.90
N CYS A 49 -4.37 6.15 -21.32
CA CYS A 49 -4.42 5.56 -19.98
C CYS A 49 -4.35 6.61 -18.87
N LEU A 50 -3.50 7.63 -19.02
CA LEU A 50 -3.17 8.57 -17.94
C LEU A 50 -4.21 9.70 -17.80
N ASP A 51 -4.74 10.22 -18.90
CA ASP A 51 -5.67 11.35 -18.89
C ASP A 51 -6.98 11.08 -18.14
N PRO A 52 -7.68 9.95 -18.37
CA PRO A 52 -8.90 9.64 -17.63
C PRO A 52 -8.65 9.51 -16.12
N VAL A 53 -7.48 8.98 -15.73
CA VAL A 53 -7.08 8.87 -14.33
C VAL A 53 -6.81 10.25 -13.73
N ALA A 54 -6.14 11.13 -14.48
CA ALA A 54 -5.88 12.50 -14.04
C ALA A 54 -7.18 13.31 -13.89
N GLU A 55 -8.11 13.19 -14.83
CA GLU A 55 -9.43 13.82 -14.74
C GLU A 55 -10.22 13.33 -13.52
N ALA A 56 -10.30 12.00 -13.34
CA ALA A 56 -10.97 11.41 -12.18
C ALA A 56 -10.32 11.82 -10.86
N ALA A 57 -8.98 11.91 -10.80
CA ALA A 57 -8.25 12.37 -9.61
C ALA A 57 -8.59 13.83 -9.28
N ARG A 58 -8.64 14.72 -10.28
CA ARG A 58 -8.98 16.14 -10.09
C ARG A 58 -10.41 16.29 -9.59
N SER A 59 -11.34 15.54 -10.17
CA SER A 59 -12.75 15.51 -9.76
C SER A 59 -12.89 15.06 -8.30
N LEU A 60 -12.28 13.94 -7.92
CA LEU A 60 -12.27 13.44 -6.53
C LEU A 60 -11.54 14.38 -5.55
N GLY A 61 -10.52 15.10 -6.04
CA GLY A 61 -9.72 16.04 -5.29
C GLY A 61 -10.48 17.31 -4.92
N GLY A 62 -11.47 17.73 -5.71
CA GLY A 62 -12.27 18.93 -5.47
C GLY A 62 -11.44 20.21 -5.34
N GLY A 63 -10.34 20.32 -6.09
CA GLY A 63 -9.40 21.45 -6.03
C GLY A 63 -8.41 21.43 -4.85
N ALA A 64 -8.61 20.57 -3.84
CA ALA A 64 -7.70 20.43 -2.70
C ALA A 64 -6.45 19.57 -3.02
N VAL A 65 -6.37 18.99 -4.22
CA VAL A 65 -5.23 18.19 -4.69
C VAL A 65 -4.76 18.71 -6.03
N ARG A 66 -3.48 19.09 -6.12
CA ARG A 66 -2.79 19.28 -7.40
C ARG A 66 -2.45 17.91 -7.98
N VAL A 67 -2.97 17.64 -9.17
CA VAL A 67 -2.74 16.38 -9.89
C VAL A 67 -1.68 16.60 -10.96
N GLU A 68 -0.58 15.86 -10.88
CA GLU A 68 0.56 15.93 -11.79
C GLU A 68 0.68 14.61 -12.56
N PRO A 69 0.13 14.51 -13.79
CA PRO A 69 0.40 13.39 -14.66
C PRO A 69 1.86 13.43 -15.12
N VAL A 70 2.56 12.31 -14.97
CA VAL A 70 3.96 12.11 -15.37
C VAL A 70 4.02 10.88 -16.26
N LEU A 71 4.46 11.09 -17.50
CA LEU A 71 4.76 10.02 -18.44
C LEU A 71 6.26 9.83 -18.53
N ALA A 72 6.73 8.61 -18.28
CA ALA A 72 8.13 8.21 -18.41
C ALA A 72 8.26 7.06 -19.42
N PHE A 73 9.48 6.84 -19.90
CA PHE A 73 9.78 5.81 -20.91
C PHE A 73 10.98 4.96 -20.50
N GLY A 74 10.86 3.65 -20.64
CA GLY A 74 11.93 2.70 -20.34
C GLY A 74 11.58 1.71 -19.24
N GLU A 75 12.57 1.38 -18.41
CA GLU A 75 12.46 0.35 -17.37
C GLU A 75 11.57 0.85 -16.21
N VAL A 76 10.55 0.06 -15.86
CA VAL A 76 9.49 0.47 -14.94
C VAL A 76 10.01 0.64 -13.50
N LEU A 77 10.87 -0.27 -13.04
CA LEU A 77 11.39 -0.22 -11.68
C LEU A 77 12.26 1.02 -11.46
N ASP A 78 13.13 1.36 -12.39
CA ASP A 78 14.05 2.51 -12.33
C ASP A 78 13.28 3.83 -12.20
N HIS A 79 12.27 4.03 -13.04
CA HIS A 79 11.44 5.24 -12.99
C HIS A 79 10.60 5.30 -11.72
N VAL A 80 10.05 4.17 -11.27
CA VAL A 80 9.28 4.14 -10.02
C VAL A 80 10.20 4.38 -8.81
N TRP A 81 11.39 3.80 -8.77
CA TRP A 81 12.39 4.05 -7.73
C TRP A 81 12.79 5.53 -7.68
N GLY A 82 13.14 6.11 -8.82
CA GLY A 82 13.50 7.52 -8.92
C GLY A 82 12.37 8.45 -8.45
N ALA A 83 11.13 8.18 -8.87
CA ALA A 83 9.98 8.96 -8.45
C ALA A 83 9.65 8.77 -6.96
N ALA A 84 9.82 7.55 -6.43
CA ALA A 84 9.51 7.20 -5.06
C ALA A 84 10.50 7.78 -4.05
N ALA A 85 11.76 8.01 -4.44
CA ALA A 85 12.78 8.62 -3.57
C ALA A 85 12.38 10.00 -3.02
N THR A 86 11.49 10.72 -3.71
CA THR A 86 10.97 12.02 -3.25
C THR A 86 9.50 11.97 -2.79
N ALA A 87 8.91 10.77 -2.78
CA ALA A 87 7.51 10.59 -2.43
C ALA A 87 7.37 10.30 -0.93
N ALA A 88 6.55 11.10 -0.24
CA ALA A 88 6.18 10.81 1.16
C ALA A 88 5.34 9.52 1.33
N LEU A 89 4.70 9.06 0.24
CA LEU A 89 3.92 7.84 0.18
C LEU A 89 3.81 7.39 -1.27
N VAL A 90 3.97 6.09 -1.50
CA VAL A 90 3.70 5.44 -2.79
C VAL A 90 2.42 4.63 -2.69
N VAL A 91 1.52 4.78 -3.65
CA VAL A 91 0.29 3.99 -3.76
C VAL A 91 0.41 3.09 -4.97
N LEU A 92 0.27 1.79 -4.74
CA LEU A 92 0.31 0.76 -5.76
C LEU A 92 -1.01 0.01 -5.78
N GLU A 93 -1.46 -0.35 -6.96
CA GLU A 93 -2.50 -1.35 -7.10
C GLU A 93 -1.91 -2.76 -7.11
N ARG A 94 -2.68 -3.73 -6.62
CA ARG A 94 -2.44 -5.15 -6.87
C ARG A 94 -3.73 -5.83 -7.30
N PRO A 95 -3.65 -6.97 -8.00
CA PRO A 95 -4.82 -7.83 -8.17
C PRO A 95 -5.41 -8.26 -6.82
N ALA A 96 -6.72 -8.07 -6.66
CA ALA A 96 -7.47 -8.60 -5.53
C ALA A 96 -7.61 -10.13 -5.67
N VAL A 97 -7.62 -10.84 -4.53
CA VAL A 97 -8.06 -12.25 -4.42
C VAL A 97 -7.18 -13.28 -5.18
N VAL A 98 -5.88 -13.01 -5.37
CA VAL A 98 -4.96 -14.04 -5.88
C VAL A 98 -4.38 -14.86 -4.72
N ARG A 99 -4.81 -16.11 -4.60
CA ARG A 99 -4.22 -17.05 -3.63
C ARG A 99 -2.75 -17.31 -3.99
N LEU A 100 -1.85 -17.20 -3.02
CA LEU A 100 -0.40 -17.50 -3.18
C LEU A 100 -0.11 -18.89 -3.78
N GLY A 101 -1.06 -19.83 -3.73
CA GLY A 101 -0.92 -21.15 -4.37
C GLY A 101 -1.04 -21.17 -5.90
N GLY A 102 -1.47 -20.09 -6.55
CA GLY A 102 -1.71 -20.04 -8.01
C GLY A 102 -0.72 -19.19 -8.82
N LEU A 103 0.10 -18.36 -8.16
CA LEU A 103 1.07 -17.50 -8.86
C LEU A 103 2.38 -18.26 -9.06
N ARG A 104 2.61 -18.73 -10.30
CA ARG A 104 3.96 -19.07 -10.76
C ARG A 104 4.87 -17.87 -10.50
N ARG A 105 5.90 -18.08 -9.66
CA ARG A 105 7.21 -17.40 -9.44
C ARG A 105 7.65 -16.24 -10.38
N ARG A 106 6.77 -15.33 -10.80
CA ARG A 106 7.17 -14.01 -11.29
C ARG A 106 7.00 -13.06 -10.13
N THR A 107 8.11 -12.52 -9.64
CA THR A 107 8.12 -11.43 -8.67
C THR A 107 7.20 -10.34 -9.21
N SER A 108 6.11 -10.07 -8.50
CA SER A 108 5.21 -9.00 -8.90
C SER A 108 5.94 -7.67 -8.71
N LEU A 109 5.77 -6.72 -9.64
CA LEU A 109 6.32 -5.36 -9.51
C LEU A 109 5.98 -4.77 -8.14
N THR A 110 4.74 -4.98 -7.68
CA THR A 110 4.29 -4.60 -6.34
C THR A 110 5.14 -5.20 -5.23
N THR A 111 5.47 -6.50 -5.28
CA THR A 111 6.35 -7.15 -4.28
C THR A 111 7.74 -6.54 -4.30
N ALA A 112 8.35 -6.38 -5.48
CA ALA A 112 9.69 -5.81 -5.62
C ALA A 112 9.75 -4.38 -5.05
N LEU A 113 8.77 -3.54 -5.39
CA LEU A 113 8.69 -2.18 -4.87
C LEU A 113 8.44 -2.15 -3.36
N VAL A 114 7.51 -2.95 -2.85
CA VAL A 114 7.21 -3.00 -1.41
C VAL A 114 8.42 -3.44 -0.60
N GLU A 115 9.20 -4.42 -1.09
CA GLU A 115 10.36 -4.94 -0.37
C GLU A 115 11.56 -4.00 -0.38
N HIS A 116 11.65 -3.06 -1.34
CA HIS A 116 12.85 -2.25 -1.55
C HIS A 116 12.67 -0.74 -1.40
N LEU A 117 11.44 -0.21 -1.43
CA LEU A 117 11.21 1.23 -1.33
C LEU A 117 11.46 1.77 0.10
N GLU A 118 12.19 2.88 0.17
CA GLU A 118 12.41 3.65 1.41
C GLU A 118 11.17 4.43 1.84
N ALA A 119 10.29 4.80 0.90
CA ALA A 119 9.02 5.43 1.19
C ALA A 119 7.99 4.39 1.67
N PRO A 120 7.08 4.74 2.59
CA PRO A 120 5.95 3.88 2.91
C PRO A 120 5.07 3.61 1.69
N VAL A 121 4.56 2.39 1.58
CA VAL A 121 3.81 1.92 0.42
C VAL A 121 2.42 1.49 0.84
N VAL A 122 1.37 2.10 0.25
CA VAL A 122 0.00 1.59 0.36
C VAL A 122 -0.31 0.73 -0.85
N VAL A 123 -0.59 -0.54 -0.62
CA VAL A 123 -1.02 -1.48 -1.64
C VAL A 123 -2.52 -1.67 -1.56
N VAL A 124 -3.22 -1.29 -2.61
CA VAL A 124 -4.67 -1.36 -2.70
C VAL A 124 -5.03 -2.59 -3.53
N PRO A 125 -5.79 -3.55 -2.99
CA PRO A 125 -6.38 -4.58 -3.85
C PRO A 125 -7.27 -3.91 -4.90
N GLY A 126 -7.28 -4.44 -6.12
CA GLY A 126 -8.12 -3.99 -7.23
C GLY A 126 -8.72 -5.16 -8.01
N LEU A 127 -9.97 -5.04 -8.45
CA LEU A 127 -10.59 -5.99 -9.37
C LEU A 127 -10.04 -5.72 -10.77
N TRP A 128 -9.18 -6.62 -11.27
CA TRP A 128 -8.70 -6.50 -12.64
C TRP A 128 -9.69 -7.17 -13.59
N PRO A 129 -9.98 -6.57 -14.76
CA PRO A 129 -10.91 -7.14 -15.75
C PRO A 129 -10.56 -8.57 -16.18
N THR A 130 -9.28 -8.95 -16.06
CA THR A 130 -8.75 -10.26 -16.46
C THR A 130 -8.68 -11.27 -15.30
N ALA A 131 -8.93 -10.85 -14.06
CA ALA A 131 -8.91 -11.75 -12.92
C ALA A 131 -10.27 -12.46 -12.81
N ARG A 132 -10.26 -13.80 -12.85
CA ARG A 132 -11.44 -14.60 -12.45
C ARG A 132 -11.58 -14.48 -10.94
N VAL A 133 -12.42 -13.56 -10.50
CA VAL A 133 -12.59 -13.26 -9.08
C VAL A 133 -13.60 -14.23 -8.47
N ALA A 134 -13.27 -14.80 -7.31
CA ALA A 134 -14.27 -15.37 -6.42
C ALA A 134 -15.02 -14.18 -5.79
N ALA A 135 -16.20 -13.87 -6.33
CA ALA A 135 -17.02 -12.72 -5.91
C ALA A 135 -17.34 -12.72 -4.39
N ASP A 136 -17.32 -13.89 -3.76
CA ASP A 136 -17.69 -14.13 -2.35
C ASP A 136 -16.67 -13.62 -1.30
N GLY A 137 -15.72 -12.77 -1.69
CA GLY A 137 -14.63 -12.31 -0.82
C GLY A 137 -14.31 -10.82 -0.84
N LEU A 138 -15.06 -10.01 -1.58
CA LEU A 138 -14.80 -8.57 -1.65
C LEU A 138 -15.31 -7.87 -0.39
N PRO A 139 -14.59 -6.87 0.15
CA PRO A 139 -15.07 -6.16 1.32
C PRO A 139 -16.36 -5.38 0.98
N PRO A 140 -17.32 -5.27 1.91
CA PRO A 140 -18.58 -4.56 1.70
C PRO A 140 -18.42 -3.11 1.20
N VAL A 141 -17.30 -2.47 1.50
CA VAL A 141 -16.99 -1.09 1.08
C VAL A 141 -16.85 -0.94 -0.44
N TRP A 142 -16.60 -2.05 -1.13
CA TRP A 142 -16.53 -2.12 -2.59
C TRP A 142 -17.91 -2.21 -3.24
N HIS A 143 -18.94 -2.49 -2.43
CA HIS A 143 -20.34 -2.57 -2.83
C HIS A 143 -21.19 -1.43 -2.25
N GLY A 144 -20.58 -0.34 -1.80
CA GLY A 144 -21.31 0.80 -1.23
C GLY A 144 -21.77 0.61 0.22
N GLY A 145 -21.24 -0.40 0.92
CA GLY A 145 -21.41 -0.55 2.37
C GLY A 145 -20.62 0.50 3.16
N ARG A 146 -20.97 0.66 4.45
CA ARG A 146 -20.26 1.57 5.36
C ARG A 146 -18.81 1.13 5.52
N GLU A 147 -17.85 2.04 5.28
CA GLU A 147 -16.44 1.79 5.53
C GLU A 147 -16.19 1.49 7.01
N PRO A 148 -15.49 0.40 7.36
CA PRO A 148 -14.97 0.21 8.69
C PRO A 148 -14.14 1.43 9.12
N ARG A 149 -14.07 1.71 10.42
CA ARG A 149 -13.14 2.72 10.94
C ARG A 149 -12.00 2.09 11.72
N THR A 150 -11.84 0.78 11.62
CA THR A 150 -10.77 0.05 12.29
C THR A 150 -9.54 0.01 11.40
N VAL A 151 -8.37 0.25 12.01
CA VAL A 151 -7.05 0.04 11.43
C VAL A 151 -6.41 -1.12 12.17
N GLY A 152 -6.17 -2.23 11.47
CA GLY A 152 -5.41 -3.35 12.02
C GLY A 152 -3.92 -3.09 11.93
N VAL A 153 -3.17 -3.36 12.99
CA VAL A 153 -1.72 -3.19 13.06
C VAL A 153 -1.11 -4.55 13.34
N LEU A 154 -0.37 -5.08 12.37
CA LEU A 154 0.26 -6.39 12.47
C LEU A 154 1.64 -6.25 13.12
N LEU A 155 1.80 -6.92 14.25
CA LEU A 155 3.03 -6.97 15.03
C LEU A 155 3.62 -8.37 14.90
N ASP A 156 4.73 -8.48 14.17
CA ASP A 156 5.47 -9.73 13.98
C ASP A 156 6.82 -9.72 14.72
N GLU A 157 7.47 -8.56 14.81
CA GLU A 157 8.79 -8.41 15.45
C GLU A 157 8.77 -7.23 16.45
N PRO A 158 9.35 -7.38 17.65
CA PRO A 158 9.39 -6.31 18.66
C PRO A 158 10.03 -5.00 18.16
N ALA A 159 11.04 -5.10 17.29
CA ALA A 159 11.77 -3.96 16.73
C ALA A 159 10.89 -3.08 15.81
N GLU A 160 9.85 -3.65 15.20
CA GLU A 160 8.95 -2.96 14.28
C GLU A 160 7.84 -2.18 15.02
N CYS A 161 7.60 -2.51 16.28
CA CYS A 161 6.40 -2.09 17.02
C CYS A 161 6.22 -0.56 17.06
N ARG A 162 7.26 0.24 17.29
CA ARG A 162 7.06 1.69 17.51
C ARG A 162 6.56 2.40 16.27
N GLN A 163 7.20 2.18 15.12
CA GLN A 163 6.87 2.87 13.88
C GLN A 163 5.58 2.34 13.26
N VAL A 164 5.38 1.02 13.29
CA VAL A 164 4.18 0.37 12.75
C VAL A 164 2.94 0.76 13.58
N VAL A 165 3.04 0.78 14.92
CA VAL A 165 1.97 1.27 15.80
C VAL A 165 1.73 2.76 15.60
N GLY A 166 2.79 3.57 15.48
CA GLY A 166 2.68 5.01 15.20
C GLY A 166 1.89 5.28 13.92
N ALA A 167 2.25 4.63 12.81
CA ALA A 167 1.54 4.74 11.54
C ALA A 167 0.09 4.22 11.62
N GLY A 168 -0.16 3.20 12.46
CA GLY A 168 -1.49 2.69 12.78
C GLY A 168 -2.36 3.74 13.48
N LEU A 169 -1.83 4.36 14.54
CA LEU A 169 -2.51 5.42 15.31
C LEU A 169 -2.80 6.65 14.44
N GLU A 170 -1.83 7.10 13.65
CA GLU A 170 -2.01 8.22 12.71
C GLU A 170 -3.11 7.90 11.67
N SER A 171 -3.11 6.68 11.13
CA SER A 171 -4.13 6.25 10.17
C SER A 171 -5.51 6.15 10.80
N ALA A 172 -5.62 5.65 12.03
CA ALA A 172 -6.89 5.57 12.75
C ALA A 172 -7.43 6.95 13.13
N ALA A 173 -6.55 7.86 13.60
CA ALA A 173 -6.91 9.25 13.87
C ALA A 173 -7.44 9.94 12.62
N ALA A 174 -6.79 9.74 11.47
CA ALA A 174 -7.24 10.30 10.19
C ALA A 174 -8.58 9.73 9.70
N LEU A 175 -8.99 8.55 10.18
CA LEU A 175 -10.30 7.93 9.90
C LEU A 175 -11.36 8.25 10.96
N GLY A 176 -10.99 8.89 12.08
CA GLY A 176 -11.86 9.02 13.26
C GLY A 176 -12.26 7.65 13.79
N GLY A 177 -11.27 6.76 13.93
CA GLY A 177 -11.45 5.32 14.09
C GLY A 177 -10.65 4.70 15.23
N ALA A 178 -10.66 3.37 15.29
CA ALA A 178 -9.97 2.59 16.32
C ALA A 178 -8.76 1.84 15.74
N VAL A 179 -7.79 1.52 16.60
CA VAL A 179 -6.67 0.63 16.27
C VAL A 179 -6.93 -0.75 16.88
N GLU A 180 -6.73 -1.80 16.08
CA GLU A 180 -6.71 -3.18 16.52
C GLU A 180 -5.29 -3.73 16.37
N LEU A 181 -4.70 -4.24 17.46
CA LEU A 181 -3.36 -4.82 17.44
C LEU A 181 -3.46 -6.33 17.19
N LEU A 182 -2.77 -6.81 16.15
CA LEU A 182 -2.78 -8.20 15.73
C LEU A 182 -1.37 -8.76 15.89
N ARG A 183 -1.20 -9.80 16.70
CA ARG A 183 0.07 -10.53 16.79
C ARG A 183 0.11 -11.59 15.71
N GLY A 184 0.93 -11.40 14.68
CA GLY A 184 0.87 -12.23 13.46
C GLY A 184 1.10 -13.72 13.73
N TRP A 185 1.97 -14.06 14.70
CA TRP A 185 2.23 -15.43 15.13
C TRP A 185 1.06 -16.09 15.89
N GLU A 186 0.15 -15.31 16.48
CA GLU A 186 -1.04 -15.83 17.18
C GLU A 186 -2.23 -16.01 16.23
N VAL A 187 -2.46 -15.03 15.35
CA VAL A 187 -3.64 -15.02 14.47
C VAL A 187 -3.45 -15.90 13.23
N GLY A 188 -2.20 -16.11 12.81
CA GLY A 188 -1.85 -16.86 11.61
C GLY A 188 -2.50 -16.32 10.34
N ARG A 189 -2.40 -17.10 9.25
CA ARG A 189 -2.92 -16.70 7.93
C ARG A 189 -4.42 -16.40 7.94
N ALA A 190 -5.21 -17.28 8.55
CA ALA A 190 -6.67 -17.15 8.58
C ALA A 190 -7.11 -15.89 9.35
N GLY A 191 -6.44 -15.59 10.47
CA GLY A 191 -6.74 -14.41 11.26
C GLY A 191 -6.37 -13.10 10.58
N VAL A 192 -5.24 -13.03 9.85
CA VAL A 192 -4.89 -11.83 9.04
C VAL A 192 -5.96 -11.55 7.97
N VAL A 193 -6.40 -12.58 7.24
CA VAL A 193 -7.45 -12.43 6.22
C VAL A 193 -8.78 -12.02 6.87
N ALA A 194 -9.16 -12.62 7.99
CA ALA A 194 -10.36 -12.25 8.73
C ALA A 194 -10.34 -10.79 9.20
N ALA A 195 -9.24 -10.33 9.81
CA ALA A 195 -9.06 -8.96 10.27
C ALA A 195 -9.15 -7.95 9.11
N SER A 196 -8.61 -8.30 7.93
CA SER A 196 -8.70 -7.44 6.75
C SER A 196 -10.13 -7.18 6.26
N ARG A 197 -11.10 -8.06 6.57
CA ARG A 197 -12.52 -7.85 6.22
C ARG A 197 -13.20 -6.83 7.13
N GLY A 198 -12.75 -6.72 8.37
CA GLY A 198 -13.26 -5.78 9.37
C GLY A 198 -12.49 -4.46 9.44
N SER A 199 -11.42 -4.32 8.65
CA SER A 199 -10.52 -3.17 8.68
C SER A 199 -10.62 -2.33 7.41
N SER A 200 -10.40 -1.02 7.55
CA SER A 200 -10.23 -0.12 6.40
C SER A 200 -8.78 -0.04 5.93
N LEU A 201 -7.85 -0.48 6.77
CA LEU A 201 -6.43 -0.55 6.48
C LEU A 201 -5.79 -1.59 7.39
N LEU A 202 -4.88 -2.39 6.84
CA LEU A 202 -3.87 -3.09 7.64
C LEU A 202 -2.54 -2.35 7.55
N VAL A 203 -1.84 -2.23 8.67
CA VAL A 203 -0.50 -1.64 8.75
C VAL A 203 0.48 -2.74 9.13
N VAL A 204 1.56 -2.88 8.36
CA VAL A 204 2.59 -3.90 8.56
C VAL A 204 3.98 -3.26 8.49
N GLY A 205 4.92 -3.80 9.25
CA GLY A 205 6.32 -3.41 9.19
C GLY A 205 7.08 -4.11 8.07
N ARG A 206 8.14 -3.45 7.61
CA ARG A 206 9.22 -4.03 6.80
C ARG A 206 10.55 -3.72 7.48
N GLY A 207 11.00 -4.59 8.38
CA GLY A 207 12.29 -4.44 9.05
C GLY A 207 12.85 -5.69 9.72
N GLY A 208 12.40 -6.89 9.31
CA GLY A 208 12.89 -8.15 9.87
C GLY A 208 14.38 -8.42 9.59
N ARG A 209 14.92 -9.54 10.10
CA ARG A 209 16.36 -9.93 10.03
C ARG A 209 17.02 -9.87 8.64
N ALA A 210 16.24 -9.78 7.56
CA ALA A 210 16.71 -9.68 6.18
C ALA A 210 16.18 -8.44 5.42
N GLY A 211 15.60 -7.45 6.10
CA GLY A 211 15.06 -6.21 5.50
C GLY A 211 13.76 -6.36 4.70
N GLY A 212 13.17 -7.57 4.68
CA GLY A 212 11.93 -7.89 3.97
C GLY A 212 10.70 -8.02 4.88
N LEU A 213 9.55 -8.32 4.26
CA LEU A 213 8.30 -8.60 4.98
C LEU A 213 8.36 -9.94 5.73
N SER A 214 7.75 -9.96 6.92
CA SER A 214 7.44 -11.20 7.65
C SER A 214 6.48 -12.11 6.87
N VAL A 215 6.30 -13.35 7.32
CA VAL A 215 5.30 -14.28 6.76
C VAL A 215 3.89 -13.67 6.84
N SER A 216 3.51 -13.12 8.00
CA SER A 216 2.20 -12.51 8.19
C SER A 216 2.04 -11.24 7.36
N GLY A 217 3.10 -10.43 7.21
CA GLY A 217 3.14 -9.26 6.34
C GLY A 217 2.96 -9.61 4.86
N ARG A 218 3.55 -10.72 4.39
CA ARG A 218 3.31 -11.26 3.04
C ARG A 218 1.88 -11.74 2.86
N VAL A 219 1.30 -12.40 3.86
CA VAL A 219 -0.12 -12.78 3.83
C VAL A 219 -1.00 -11.54 3.76
N ALA A 220 -0.73 -10.51 4.58
CA ALA A 220 -1.45 -9.25 4.52
C ALA A 220 -1.34 -8.64 3.11
N LEU A 221 -0.13 -8.52 2.57
CA LEU A 221 0.11 -7.94 1.26
C LEU A 221 -0.66 -8.66 0.14
N HIS A 222 -0.72 -9.99 0.15
CA HIS A 222 -1.27 -10.75 -0.99
C HIS A 222 -2.73 -11.17 -0.82
N GLU A 223 -3.19 -11.41 0.41
CA GLU A 223 -4.47 -12.06 0.69
C GLU A 223 -5.47 -11.19 1.44
N SER A 224 -5.05 -10.01 1.92
CA SER A 224 -6.00 -9.06 2.51
C SER A 224 -7.05 -8.63 1.49
N VAL A 225 -8.20 -8.20 1.99
CA VAL A 225 -9.26 -7.64 1.16
C VAL A 225 -9.34 -6.11 1.27
N CYS A 226 -8.73 -5.53 2.30
CA CYS A 226 -8.55 -4.08 2.46
C CYS A 226 -7.17 -3.61 1.95
N PRO A 227 -6.95 -2.29 1.81
CA PRO A 227 -5.62 -1.74 1.61
C PRO A 227 -4.62 -2.16 2.70
N VAL A 228 -3.34 -2.24 2.34
CA VAL A 228 -2.23 -2.53 3.25
C VAL A 228 -1.20 -1.41 3.18
N LEU A 229 -0.91 -0.76 4.29
CA LEU A 229 0.22 0.15 4.44
C LEU A 229 1.43 -0.64 4.93
N VAL A 230 2.47 -0.67 4.12
CA VAL A 230 3.78 -1.20 4.48
C VAL A 230 4.66 -0.05 4.92
N VAL A 231 5.11 -0.12 6.17
CA VAL A 231 5.96 0.89 6.80
C VAL A 231 7.41 0.38 6.78
N PRO A 232 8.33 1.09 6.14
CA PRO A 232 9.76 0.78 6.22
C PRO A 232 10.20 0.97 7.66
N VAL A 233 10.79 -0.07 8.25
CA VAL A 233 11.38 -0.01 9.58
C VAL A 233 12.89 -0.05 9.38
N PRO A 234 13.62 1.01 9.78
CA PRO A 234 15.05 1.01 9.70
C PRO A 234 15.57 -0.16 10.53
N PRO A 235 16.70 -0.79 10.13
CA PRO A 235 17.35 -1.75 10.99
C PRO A 235 17.54 -1.08 12.35
N ALA A 236 17.27 -1.83 13.43
CA ALA A 236 17.61 -1.34 14.75
C ALA A 236 19.09 -0.95 14.69
N GLU A 237 19.39 0.35 14.82
CA GLU A 237 20.75 0.75 15.16
C GLU A 237 21.09 -0.14 16.36
N GLU A 238 22.13 -0.96 16.25
CA GLU A 238 22.65 -1.64 17.42
C GLU A 238 22.81 -0.56 18.48
N ASP A 239 22.01 -0.63 19.54
CA ASP A 239 22.12 0.21 20.71
C ASP A 239 23.54 -0.02 21.24
N LEU A 240 24.49 0.78 20.74
CA LEU A 240 25.74 1.09 21.40
C LEU A 240 25.34 1.80 22.70
N ALA A 241 25.09 0.98 23.72
CA ALA A 241 25.07 1.31 25.13
C ALA A 241 24.37 2.62 25.51
N THR A 242 23.12 2.54 25.96
CA THR A 242 22.68 3.41 27.05
C THR A 242 21.71 2.71 28.01
N VAL A 243 22.32 2.28 29.12
CA VAL A 243 21.80 2.01 30.47
C VAL A 243 20.37 2.49 30.77
N LEU A 244 19.48 1.57 31.15
CA LEU A 244 18.43 1.84 32.14
C LEU A 244 18.31 0.65 33.11
N PRO A 245 18.49 0.85 34.44
CA PRO A 245 18.35 -0.22 35.42
C PRO A 245 16.89 -0.36 35.82
N PHE A 246 16.13 -1.22 35.15
CA PHE A 246 14.83 -1.62 35.68
C PHE A 246 15.04 -2.64 36.81
N ARG A 247 15.01 -2.15 38.06
CA ARG A 247 14.84 -2.99 39.25
C ARG A 247 13.47 -3.69 39.15
N ARG A 248 13.48 -5.02 39.13
CA ARG A 248 12.26 -5.81 39.39
C ARG A 248 11.82 -5.56 40.83
N ALA A 249 10.56 -5.15 41.02
CA ALA A 249 9.90 -5.22 42.32
C ALA A 249 9.77 -6.70 42.73
N ARG A 250 10.09 -6.99 43.99
CA ARG A 250 9.86 -8.30 44.63
C ARG A 250 8.41 -8.41 45.10
#